data_AF-A0A936FZ11-F1
#
_entry.id   AF-A0A936FZ11-F1
#
_cell.length_a   1.000
_cell.length_b   1.000
_cell.length_c   1.000
_cell.angle_alpha   90.00
_cell.angle_beta   90.00
_cell.angle_gamma   90.00
#
_symmetry.space_group_name_H-M   'P 1'
#
loop_
_entity.id
_entity.type
_entity.pdbx_description
1 polymer ?
#
loop_
_entity_poly.entity_id
_entity_poly.type
_entity_poly.pdbx_seq_one_letter_code
_entity_poly.pdbx_strand_id
1 'polypeptide(L)' 'MNTKLRRSPRLVPFLLAGAVLGFAVGGLLAVTGDRIPGYSVTSVLGYFGTIGVLLGTLLGAIAYVVADRRAT' A
#
# COMPACT_ATOMS: atom_id res chain seq x y z
N MET A 1 11.70 17.80 33.87
CA MET A 1 10.90 18.22 32.69
C MET A 1 10.94 17.10 31.66
N ASN A 2 9.95 16.21 31.60
CA ASN A 2 9.88 15.14 30.59
C ASN A 2 9.17 15.70 29.35
N THR A 3 9.92 16.37 28.47
CA THR A 3 9.40 16.80 27.18
C THR A 3 9.27 15.55 26.30
N LYS A 4 8.06 14.98 26.19
CA LYS A 4 7.77 14.00 25.15
C LYS A 4 8.03 14.68 23.82
N LEU A 5 9.20 14.42 23.22
CA LEU A 5 9.51 14.87 21.85
C LEU A 5 8.42 14.30 20.96
N ARG A 6 7.50 15.16 20.52
CA ARG A 6 6.43 14.79 19.61
C ARG A 6 7.07 14.54 18.25
N ARG A 7 7.45 13.29 17.98
CA ARG A 7 7.93 12.88 16.67
C ARG A 7 6.75 13.02 15.70
N SER A 8 6.88 13.95 14.74
CA SER A 8 5.97 13.97 13.60
C SER A 8 5.98 12.57 12.96
N PRO A 9 4.80 12.04 12.57
CA PRO A 9 4.73 10.80 11.80
C PRO A 9 5.64 10.90 10.58
N ARG A 10 6.27 9.79 10.16
CA ARG A 10 7.11 9.79 8.95
C ARG A 10 6.25 9.32 7.78
N LEU A 11 6.23 10.07 6.68
CA LEU A 11 5.48 9.71 5.47
C LEU A 11 5.96 8.39 4.85
N VAL A 12 7.27 8.20 4.71
CA VAL A 12 7.85 7.06 3.98
C VAL A 12 7.37 5.69 4.49
N PRO A 13 7.35 5.40 5.81
CA PRO A 13 6.78 4.15 6.33
C PRO A 13 5.31 3.92 5.94
N PHE A 14 4.48 4.97 5.91
CA PHE A 14 3.07 4.84 5.51
C PHE A 14 2.92 4.51 4.03
N LEU A 15 3.72 5.17 3.17
CA LEU A 15 3.74 4.87 1.75
C LEU A 15 4.17 3.42 1.48
N LEU A 16 5.27 2.98 2.11
CA LEU A 16 5.79 1.63 1.95
C LEU A 16 4.83 0.57 2.50
N ALA A 17 4.26 0.79 3.68
CA ALA A 17 3.27 -0.13 4.24
C ALA A 17 2.06 -0.26 3.32
N GLY A 18 1.55 0.86 2.81
CA GLY A 18 0.46 0.89 1.84
C GLY A 18 0.81 0.15 0.55
N ALA A 19 1.97 0.45 -0.04
CA ALA A 19 2.47 -0.20 -1.26
C ALA A 19 2.56 -1.72 -1.12
N VAL A 20 3.17 -2.19 -0.02
CA VAL A 20 3.37 -3.63 0.25
C VAL A 20 2.03 -4.32 0.46
N LEU A 21 1.12 -3.74 1.25
CA LEU A 21 -0.21 -4.31 1.46
C LEU A 21 -1.02 -4.35 0.15
N GLY A 22 -0.96 -3.27 -0.62
CA GLY A 22 -1.62 -3.20 -1.92
C GLY A 22 -1.09 -4.23 -2.91
N PHE A 23 0.23 -4.40 -3.00
CA PHE A 23 0.85 -5.45 -3.80
C PHE A 23 0.42 -6.84 -3.34
N ALA A 24 0.41 -7.10 -2.03
CA ALA A 24 0.00 -8.39 -1.48
C ALA A 24 -1.46 -8.72 -1.84
N VAL A 25 -2.37 -7.74 -1.74
CA VAL A 25 -3.77 -7.91 -2.14
C VAL A 25 -3.88 -8.15 -3.66
N GLY A 26 -3.19 -7.35 -4.48
CA GLY A 26 -3.18 -7.53 -5.94
C GLY A 26 -2.60 -8.88 -6.36
N GLY A 27 -1.50 -9.29 -5.74
CA GLY A 27 -0.89 -10.60 -5.95
C GLY A 27 -1.78 -11.75 -5.52
N LEU A 28 -2.50 -11.60 -4.40
CA LEU A 28 -3.48 -12.60 -3.96
C LEU A 28 -4.59 -12.75 -5.01
N LEU A 29 -5.17 -11.64 -5.49
CA LEU A 29 -6.18 -11.66 -6.55
C LEU A 29 -5.66 -12.31 -7.84
N ALA A 30 -4.40 -12.06 -8.20
CA ALA A 30 -3.79 -12.66 -9.38
C ALA A 30 -3.61 -14.18 -9.29
N VAL A 31 -3.45 -14.71 -8.07
CA VAL A 31 -3.23 -16.15 -7.85
C VAL A 31 -4.54 -16.90 -7.56
N THR A 32 -5.50 -16.26 -6.88
CA THR A 32 -6.80 -16.88 -6.54
C THR A 32 -7.87 -16.65 -7.59
N GLY A 33 -7.67 -15.70 -8.51
CA GLY A 33 -8.63 -15.39 -9.57
C GLY A 33 -8.66 -16.44 -10.68
N ASP A 34 -9.74 -16.41 -11.47
CA ASP A 34 -9.89 -17.31 -12.61
C ASP A 34 -8.79 -17.08 -13.65
N ARG A 35 -8.34 -18.19 -14.27
CA ARG A 35 -7.35 -18.09 -15.33
C ARG A 35 -7.99 -17.48 -16.58
N ILE A 36 -7.39 -16.38 -17.03
CA ILE A 36 -7.80 -15.72 -18.27
C ILE A 36 -7.01 -16.32 -19.43
N PRO A 37 -7.69 -16.88 -20.47
CA PRO A 37 -7.01 -17.37 -21.67
C PRO A 37 -6.14 -16.30 -22.31
N GLY A 38 -4.91 -16.65 -22.66
CA GLY A 38 -3.95 -15.71 -23.27
C GLY A 38 -3.15 -14.85 -22.28
N TYR A 39 -3.41 -14.96 -20.97
CA TYR A 39 -2.64 -14.26 -19.94
C TYR A 39 -1.80 -15.23 -19.10
N SER A 40 -0.49 -14.96 -19.00
CA SER A 40 0.38 -15.68 -18.07
C SER A 40 0.13 -15.23 -16.64
N VAL A 41 0.33 -16.13 -15.67
CA VAL A 41 0.20 -15.82 -14.23
C VAL A 41 1.11 -14.64 -13.85
N THR A 42 2.33 -14.61 -14.38
CA THR A 42 3.29 -13.52 -14.14
C THR A 42 2.78 -12.18 -14.68
N SER A 43 2.12 -12.18 -15.85
CA SER A 43 1.51 -10.97 -16.42
C SER A 43 0.37 -10.46 -15.56
N VAL A 44 -0.55 -11.34 -15.14
CA VAL A 44 -1.68 -10.97 -14.26
C VAL A 44 -1.15 -10.44 -12.92
N LEU A 45 -0.15 -11.09 -12.34
CA LEU A 45 0.50 -10.65 -11.11
C LEU A 45 1.18 -9.28 -11.27
N GLY A 46 1.83 -9.04 -12.42
CA GLY A 46 2.39 -7.73 -12.75
C GLY A 46 1.33 -6.63 -12.81
N TYR A 47 0.20 -6.87 -13.50
CA TYR A 47 -0.89 -5.90 -13.61
C TYR A 47 -1.55 -5.61 -12.26
N PHE A 48 -2.09 -6.63 -11.61
CA PHE A 48 -2.79 -6.47 -10.34
C PHE A 48 -1.85 -6.02 -9.22
N GLY A 49 -0.62 -6.54 -9.19
CA GLY A 49 0.40 -6.10 -8.23
C GLY A 49 0.75 -4.63 -8.39
N THR A 50 0.97 -4.15 -9.62
CA THR A 50 1.29 -2.72 -9.87
C THR A 50 0.12 -1.82 -9.51
N ILE A 51 -1.10 -2.16 -9.92
CA ILE A 51 -2.30 -1.42 -9.54
C ILE A 51 -2.46 -1.41 -8.01
N GLY A 52 -2.25 -2.56 -7.38
CA GLY A 52 -2.26 -2.72 -5.93
C GLY A 52 -1.25 -1.80 -5.24
N VAL A 53 0.00 -1.75 -5.70
CA VAL A 53 1.02 -0.83 -5.18
C VAL A 53 0.56 0.62 -5.27
N LEU A 54 0.05 1.05 -6.43
CA LEU A 54 -0.38 2.44 -6.63
C LEU A 54 -1.52 2.81 -5.67
N LEU A 55 -2.57 2.00 -5.62
CA LEU A 55 -3.72 2.22 -4.74
C LEU A 55 -3.33 2.13 -3.27
N GLY A 56 -2.53 1.13 -2.90
CA GLY A 56 -2.04 0.93 -1.55
C GLY A 56 -1.17 2.11 -1.08
N THR A 57 -0.28 2.60 -1.94
CA THR A 57 0.56 3.78 -1.64
C THR A 57 -0.31 5.02 -1.42
N LEU A 58 -1.34 5.22 -2.26
CA LEU A 58 -2.29 6.32 -2.11
C LEU A 58 -3.03 6.24 -0.77
N LEU A 59 -3.52 5.04 -0.40
CA LEU A 59 -4.16 4.82 0.90
C LEU A 59 -3.19 5.05 2.06
N GLY A 60 -1.93 4.65 1.92
CA GLY A 60 -0.86 4.96 2.87
C GLY A 60 -0.65 6.46 3.05
N ALA A 61 -0.62 7.22 1.95
CA ALA A 61 -0.52 8.68 1.98
C ALA A 61 -1.72 9.32 2.70
N ILE A 62 -2.93 8.85 2.42
CA ILE A 62 -4.16 9.31 3.10
C ILE A 62 -4.08 9.00 4.60
N ALA A 63 -3.67 7.80 4.97
CA ALA A 63 -3.49 7.39 6.37
C ALA A 63 -2.45 8.26 7.09
N TYR A 64 -1.36 8.63 6.41
CA TYR A 64 -0.38 9.59 6.92
C TYR A 64 -1.03 10.96 7.17
N VAL A 65 -1.76 11.52 6.21
CA VAL A 65 -2.43 12.83 6.37
C VAL A 65 -3.42 12.80 7.54
N VAL A 66 -4.17 11.71 7.71
CA VAL A 66 -5.09 11.55 8.84
C VAL A 66 -4.33 11.44 10.16
N ALA A 67 -3.24 10.68 10.21
CA ALA A 67 -2.41 10.54 11.41
C ALA A 67 -1.75 11.87 11.80
N ASP A 68 -1.25 12.62 10.82
CA ASP A 68 -0.62 13.94 11.02
C ASP A 68 -1.63 14.99 11.49
N ARG A 69 -2.85 14.98 10.94
CA ARG A 69 -3.96 15.83 11.41
C ARG A 69 -4.41 15.53 12.84
N ARG A 70 -4.36 14.27 13.27
CA ARG A 70 -4.66 13.89 14.67
C ARG A 70 -3.50 14.16 15.61
N ALA A 71 -2.31 14.27 15.05
CA ALA A 71 -1.15 14.71 15.79
C ALA A 71 -1.19 16.22 15.98
N THR A 72 -1.54 17.06 15.01
CA THR A 72 -1.66 18.51 15.29
C THR A 72 -2.71 18.80 16.37
#